data_AF-A0A4C2E6S1-F1
#
_entry.id   AF-A0A4C2E6S1-F1
#
_cell.length_a   1.000
_cell.length_b   1.000
_cell.length_c   1.000
_cell.angle_alpha   90.00
_cell.angle_beta   90.00
_cell.angle_gamma   90.00
#
_symmetry.space_group_name_H-M   'P 1'
#
loop_
_entity.id
_entity.type
_entity.pdbx_description
1 polymer ?
#
loop_
_entity_poly.entity_id
_entity_poly.type
_entity_poly.pdbx_seq_one_letter_code
_entity_poly.pdbx_strand_id
1 'polypeptide(L)'
;MSFGKFTEGLSERFQRLSTTVSDKAQEFSQGIPTTHRYMQEKLGHVTDISEMPQEYIDLTTKIDAIKLTYNHFLQVTQVYDNESYDYPKYINESINEFSKTVGSKIQELTRAASAHEAHSILSAPGPTKDPKTLNYALSRVSLVSSECMEHLSTHDDALLASYLMKYSDTQSRVAQARLHQDSLIQTHFNARLREDIDCNLKRAYKVRKDVENKRLTYDASRTHLEKARPEKEAQLRVQTETAEEEFAQATENAIVVMQEVIASTNFMPLLRELAAAQCSYHENAAQRMRGFLSNFPGDNDEEQPSLSSQRHTVDQHNLPIPPPSNTKTSSTSEGFPAISLSDEPEESATEDKPLL
;
A
#
# COMPACT_ATOMS: atom_id res chain seq x y z
N MET A 1 13.83 -20.27 52.35
CA MET A 1 12.79 -19.22 52.21
C MET A 1 12.54 -18.98 50.73
N SER A 2 11.30 -18.66 50.33
CA SER A 2 10.89 -18.20 48.98
C SER A 2 10.32 -19.24 47.99
N PHE A 3 9.16 -19.82 48.35
CA PHE A 3 8.15 -20.26 47.37
C PHE A 3 6.77 -19.62 47.70
N GLY A 4 6.46 -19.40 48.98
CA GLY A 4 5.23 -18.70 49.41
C GLY A 4 5.12 -17.23 48.94
N LYS A 5 6.24 -16.53 48.74
CA LYS A 5 6.23 -15.14 48.26
C LYS A 5 5.84 -15.00 46.79
N PHE A 6 5.99 -16.06 45.99
CA PHE A 6 5.58 -16.05 44.58
C PHE A 6 4.07 -16.25 44.43
N THR A 7 3.48 -17.11 45.27
CA THR A 7 2.03 -17.38 45.27
C THR A 7 1.23 -16.21 45.86
N GLU A 8 1.74 -15.54 46.90
CA GLU A 8 1.13 -14.32 47.46
C GLU A 8 1.12 -13.17 46.44
N GLY A 9 2.21 -12.99 45.69
CA GLY A 9 2.28 -11.97 44.64
C GLY A 9 1.36 -12.23 43.44
N LEU A 10 1.02 -13.50 43.16
CA LEU A 10 0.06 -13.85 42.11
C LEU A 10 -1.39 -13.61 42.56
N SER A 11 -1.73 -14.02 43.79
CA SER A 11 -3.08 -13.81 44.35
C SER A 11 -3.40 -12.32 44.51
N GLU A 12 -2.42 -11.51 44.93
CA GLU A 12 -2.61 -10.06 45.08
C GLU A 12 -2.81 -9.38 43.72
N ARG A 13 -2.12 -9.84 42.67
CA ARG A 13 -2.32 -9.35 41.29
C ARG A 13 -3.65 -9.80 40.69
N PHE A 14 -4.12 -11.02 41.02
CA PHE A 14 -5.41 -11.52 40.58
C PHE A 14 -6.57 -10.82 41.29
N GLN A 15 -6.45 -10.56 42.60
CA GLN A 15 -7.42 -9.76 43.34
C GLN A 15 -7.46 -8.31 42.83
N ARG A 16 -6.32 -7.70 42.53
CA ARG A 16 -6.28 -6.36 41.91
C ARG A 16 -6.87 -6.33 40.51
N LEU A 17 -6.66 -7.37 39.70
CA LEU A 17 -7.34 -7.52 38.41
C LEU A 17 -8.84 -7.70 38.58
N SER A 18 -9.28 -8.50 39.55
CA SER A 18 -10.69 -8.72 39.84
C SER A 18 -11.39 -7.46 40.34
N THR A 19 -10.76 -6.66 41.20
CA THR A 19 -11.34 -5.41 41.69
C THR A 19 -11.32 -4.33 40.60
N THR A 20 -10.24 -4.23 39.81
CA THR A 20 -10.18 -3.28 38.68
C THR A 20 -11.18 -3.63 37.58
N VAL A 21 -11.46 -4.92 37.35
CA VAL A 21 -12.50 -5.37 36.41
C VAL A 21 -13.89 -5.18 37.00
N SER A 22 -14.10 -5.34 38.30
CA SER A 22 -15.40 -5.09 38.94
C SER A 22 -15.74 -3.59 38.97
N ASP A 23 -14.77 -2.73 39.29
CA ASP A 23 -14.96 -1.28 39.30
C ASP A 23 -15.17 -0.74 37.87
N LYS A 24 -14.46 -1.28 36.87
CA LYS A 24 -14.70 -0.96 35.45
C LYS A 24 -15.98 -1.60 34.90
N ALA A 25 -16.42 -2.75 35.40
CA ALA A 25 -17.68 -3.36 35.00
C ALA A 25 -18.89 -2.58 35.52
N GLN A 26 -18.75 -1.89 36.66
CA GLN A 26 -19.78 -1.03 37.20
C GLN A 26 -19.88 0.30 36.42
N GLU A 27 -18.75 0.87 35.96
CA GLU A 27 -18.73 1.95 34.94
C GLU A 27 -19.24 1.49 33.56
N PHE A 28 -18.98 0.24 33.16
CA PHE A 28 -19.49 -0.39 31.93
C PHE A 28 -20.95 -0.85 32.03
N SER A 29 -21.60 -0.72 33.20
CA SER A 29 -23.04 -0.96 33.34
C SER A 29 -23.87 0.30 33.08
N GLN A 30 -23.24 1.49 33.14
CA GLN A 30 -23.89 2.79 32.93
C GLN A 30 -23.59 3.45 31.58
N GLY A 31 -22.60 2.99 30.83
CA GLY A 31 -22.63 2.99 29.36
C GLY A 31 -22.73 1.54 28.93
N ILE A 32 -23.61 1.05 28.05
CA ILE A 32 -23.90 1.60 26.74
C ILE A 32 -25.29 1.09 26.27
N PRO A 33 -26.38 1.85 26.43
CA PRO A 33 -27.67 1.54 25.79
C PRO A 33 -27.59 1.53 24.24
N THR A 34 -26.61 2.24 23.66
CA THR A 34 -26.38 2.32 22.21
C THR A 34 -25.81 1.05 21.57
N THR A 35 -25.05 0.20 22.29
CA THR A 35 -24.54 -1.09 21.76
C THR A 35 -25.68 -2.09 21.54
N HIS A 36 -26.66 -2.10 22.44
CA HIS A 36 -27.81 -2.99 22.32
C HIS A 36 -28.72 -2.60 21.13
N ARG A 37 -28.94 -1.30 20.92
CA ARG A 37 -29.67 -0.78 19.74
C ARG A 37 -28.97 -1.13 18.43
N TYR A 38 -27.65 -0.90 18.35
CA TYR A 38 -26.84 -1.27 17.19
C TYR A 38 -26.94 -2.76 16.85
N MET A 39 -26.91 -3.63 17.86
CA MET A 39 -27.07 -5.08 17.67
C MET A 39 -28.50 -5.45 17.22
N GLN A 40 -29.53 -4.81 17.75
CA GLN A 40 -30.93 -5.04 17.34
C GLN A 40 -31.21 -4.56 15.90
N GLU A 41 -30.60 -3.45 15.47
CA GLU A 41 -30.67 -2.97 14.09
C GLU A 41 -29.98 -3.94 13.12
N LYS A 42 -28.76 -4.40 13.45
CA LYS A 42 -28.05 -5.39 12.61
C LYS A 42 -28.76 -6.74 12.52
N LEU A 43 -29.59 -7.08 13.50
CA LEU A 43 -30.40 -8.30 13.54
C LEU A 43 -31.81 -8.13 12.95
N GLY A 44 -32.12 -6.96 12.38
CA GLY A 44 -33.37 -6.71 11.64
C GLY A 44 -34.63 -6.57 12.49
N HIS A 45 -34.52 -6.36 13.80
CA HIS A 45 -35.66 -6.30 14.72
C HIS A 45 -36.22 -4.87 14.94
N VAL A 46 -35.65 -3.85 14.31
CA VAL A 46 -36.02 -2.43 14.49
C VAL A 46 -36.27 -1.79 13.13
N THR A 47 -37.46 -1.21 12.95
CA THR A 47 -37.90 -0.56 11.69
C THR A 47 -37.99 0.97 11.78
N ASP A 48 -37.98 1.52 12.99
CA ASP A 48 -38.02 2.97 13.25
C ASP A 48 -36.59 3.47 13.47
N ILE A 49 -35.96 3.83 12.35
CA ILE A 49 -34.57 4.27 12.28
C ILE A 49 -34.57 5.73 11.82
N SER A 50 -33.90 6.60 12.56
CA SER A 50 -33.78 8.00 12.15
C SER A 50 -33.01 8.13 10.83
N GLU A 51 -33.64 8.78 9.86
CA GLU A 51 -33.06 9.05 8.55
C GLU A 51 -32.05 10.20 8.63
N MET A 52 -31.04 10.16 7.75
CA MET A 52 -30.05 11.22 7.62
C MET A 52 -30.37 12.06 6.37
N PRO A 53 -30.05 13.37 6.37
CA PRO A 53 -30.23 14.22 5.20
C PRO A 53 -29.51 13.66 3.97
N GLN A 54 -30.10 13.80 2.78
CA GLN A 54 -29.50 13.30 1.53
C GLN A 54 -28.10 13.87 1.30
N GLU A 55 -27.88 15.14 1.61
CA GLU A 55 -26.57 15.79 1.50
C GLU A 55 -25.49 15.07 2.33
N TYR A 56 -25.82 14.66 3.56
CA TYR A 56 -24.90 13.89 4.40
C TYR A 56 -24.56 12.55 3.73
N ILE A 57 -25.58 11.83 3.22
CA ILE A 57 -25.40 10.52 2.57
C ILE A 57 -24.50 10.65 1.34
N ASP A 58 -24.71 11.66 0.50
CA ASP A 58 -23.92 11.91 -0.71
C ASP A 58 -22.46 12.22 -0.36
N LEU A 59 -22.23 13.04 0.67
CA LEU A 59 -20.88 13.36 1.17
C LEU A 59 -20.16 12.12 1.71
N THR A 60 -20.86 11.29 2.50
CA THR A 60 -20.25 10.04 3.02
C THR A 60 -19.86 9.09 1.89
N THR A 61 -20.72 8.92 0.88
CA THR A 61 -20.46 8.10 -0.30
C THR A 61 -19.22 8.60 -1.05
N LYS A 62 -19.12 9.91 -1.25
CA LYS A 62 -17.98 10.53 -1.92
C LYS A 62 -16.68 10.35 -1.13
N ILE A 63 -16.71 10.52 0.20
CA ILE A 63 -15.55 10.30 1.07
C ILE A 63 -15.10 8.83 1.04
N ASP A 64 -16.03 7.89 1.07
CA ASP A 64 -15.72 6.46 1.01
C ASP A 64 -15.10 6.10 -0.35
N ALA A 65 -15.60 6.68 -1.45
CA ALA A 65 -15.00 6.52 -2.78
C ALA A 65 -13.58 7.09 -2.86
N ILE A 66 -13.33 8.28 -2.28
CA ILE A 66 -11.98 8.88 -2.21
C ILE A 66 -11.05 7.99 -1.41
N LYS A 67 -11.46 7.55 -0.22
CA LYS A 67 -10.69 6.66 0.64
C LYS A 67 -10.35 5.35 -0.07
N LEU A 68 -11.32 4.74 -0.74
CA LEU A 68 -11.14 3.50 -1.47
C LEU A 68 -10.12 3.68 -2.61
N THR A 69 -10.24 4.77 -3.38
CA THR A 69 -9.30 5.12 -4.44
C THR A 69 -7.88 5.23 -3.91
N TYR A 70 -7.68 5.97 -2.81
CA TYR A 70 -6.36 6.17 -2.23
C TYR A 70 -5.74 4.87 -1.73
N ASN A 71 -6.54 4.01 -1.08
CA ASN A 71 -6.07 2.70 -0.61
C ASN A 71 -5.72 1.76 -1.77
N HIS A 72 -6.51 1.72 -2.84
CA HIS A 72 -6.20 0.90 -4.02
C HIS A 72 -4.87 1.31 -4.66
N PHE A 73 -4.63 2.61 -4.82
CA PHE A 73 -3.35 3.09 -5.35
C PHE A 73 -2.19 2.75 -4.41
N LEU A 74 -2.31 3.07 -3.10
CA LEU A 74 -1.26 2.78 -2.12
C LEU A 74 -0.93 1.29 -2.02
N GLN A 75 -1.92 0.40 -2.13
CA GLN A 75 -1.70 -1.04 -2.09
C GLN A 75 -0.69 -1.50 -3.16
N VAL A 76 -0.71 -0.86 -4.33
CA VAL A 76 0.20 -1.15 -5.44
C VAL A 76 1.47 -0.31 -5.30
N THR A 77 1.36 1.00 -5.13
CA THR A 77 2.50 1.92 -5.19
C THR A 77 3.40 1.87 -3.96
N GLN A 78 2.98 1.29 -2.84
CA GLN A 78 3.87 0.99 -1.71
C GLN A 78 5.04 0.06 -2.11
N VAL A 79 4.93 -0.65 -3.23
CA VAL A 79 6.04 -1.44 -3.78
C VAL A 79 7.29 -0.60 -3.98
N TYR A 80 7.12 0.67 -4.37
CA TYR A 80 8.22 1.62 -4.58
C TYR A 80 8.96 1.96 -3.29
N ASP A 81 8.39 1.72 -2.11
CA ASP A 81 9.08 1.91 -0.83
C ASP A 81 10.13 0.83 -0.55
N ASN A 82 10.08 -0.30 -1.27
CA ASN A 82 11.05 -1.38 -1.16
C ASN A 82 12.00 -1.36 -2.36
N GLU A 83 13.22 -0.86 -2.18
CA GLU A 83 14.23 -0.80 -3.24
C GLU A 83 14.43 -2.12 -4.02
N SER A 84 14.22 -3.27 -3.40
CA SER A 84 14.42 -4.60 -4.02
C SER A 84 13.22 -5.18 -4.78
N TYR A 85 12.18 -4.40 -5.05
CA TYR A 85 10.94 -4.95 -5.65
C TYR A 85 11.12 -5.60 -7.03
N ASP A 86 12.07 -5.15 -7.83
CA ASP A 86 12.40 -5.68 -9.16
C ASP A 86 13.49 -6.75 -9.12
N TYR A 87 14.13 -6.94 -7.97
CA TYR A 87 15.20 -7.90 -7.76
C TYR A 87 15.13 -8.56 -6.36
N PRO A 88 14.06 -9.32 -6.05
CA PRO A 88 13.79 -9.83 -4.70
C PRO A 88 14.74 -10.97 -4.26
N LYS A 89 15.51 -11.57 -5.18
CA LYS A 89 16.30 -12.79 -4.92
C LYS A 89 17.59 -12.57 -4.11
N TYR A 90 18.06 -11.33 -3.91
CA TYR A 90 19.45 -11.07 -3.50
C TYR A 90 19.65 -10.15 -2.27
N ILE A 91 18.82 -10.31 -1.25
CA ILE A 91 19.04 -9.64 0.06
C ILE A 91 20.30 -10.19 0.78
N ASN A 92 20.77 -11.38 0.41
CA ASN A 92 21.88 -12.09 1.07
C ASN A 92 23.28 -11.63 0.63
N GLU A 93 23.47 -11.17 -0.62
CA GLU A 93 24.79 -10.73 -1.11
C GLU A 93 25.27 -9.44 -0.44
N SER A 94 24.33 -8.53 -0.13
CA SER A 94 24.64 -7.27 0.57
C SER A 94 25.31 -7.45 1.94
N ILE A 95 25.09 -8.59 2.62
CA ILE A 95 25.67 -8.86 3.95
C ILE A 95 27.16 -9.23 3.82
N ASN A 96 27.51 -10.00 2.80
CA ASN A 96 28.90 -10.35 2.54
C ASN A 96 29.71 -9.13 2.08
N GLU A 97 29.14 -8.26 1.24
CA GLU A 97 29.82 -7.05 0.76
C GLU A 97 29.96 -5.97 1.84
N PHE A 98 28.92 -5.78 2.68
CA PHE A 98 29.01 -4.93 3.86
C PHE A 98 30.12 -5.40 4.82
N SER A 99 30.25 -6.71 5.05
CA SER A 99 31.31 -7.27 5.91
C SER A 99 32.72 -7.02 5.35
N LYS A 100 32.88 -7.07 4.03
CA LYS A 100 34.15 -6.79 3.35
C LYS A 100 34.52 -5.30 3.44
N THR A 101 33.57 -4.41 3.21
CA THR A 101 33.82 -2.95 3.23
C THR A 101 33.97 -2.38 4.64
N VAL A 102 33.23 -2.92 5.63
CA VAL A 102 33.46 -2.58 7.03
C VAL A 102 34.78 -3.17 7.52
N GLY A 103 35.11 -4.39 7.08
CA GLY A 103 36.41 -5.03 7.32
C GLY A 103 37.58 -4.21 6.77
N SER A 104 37.47 -3.69 5.54
CA SER A 104 38.52 -2.85 4.94
C SER A 104 38.69 -1.51 5.66
N LYS A 105 37.61 -0.81 6.03
CA LYS A 105 37.70 0.42 6.83
C LYS A 105 38.29 0.16 8.23
N ILE A 106 37.94 -0.93 8.90
CA ILE A 106 38.54 -1.32 10.19
C ILE A 106 40.03 -1.65 10.00
N GLN A 107 40.39 -2.33 8.92
CA GLN A 107 41.77 -2.66 8.60
C GLN A 107 42.60 -1.41 8.25
N GLU A 108 42.02 -0.43 7.56
CA GLU A 108 42.61 0.89 7.29
C GLU A 108 42.77 1.70 8.58
N LEU A 109 41.76 1.70 9.48
CA LEU A 109 41.86 2.32 10.80
C LEU A 109 42.93 1.67 11.68
N THR A 110 43.14 0.35 11.55
CA THR A 110 44.19 -0.38 12.28
C THR A 110 45.59 -0.07 11.74
N ARG A 111 45.69 0.39 10.48
CA ARG A 111 46.94 0.81 9.84
C ARG A 111 47.21 2.31 9.96
N ALA A 112 46.21 3.11 10.33
CA ALA A 112 46.36 4.56 10.49
C ALA A 112 47.41 4.87 11.58
N ALA A 113 48.48 5.56 11.19
CA ALA A 113 49.59 5.86 12.09
C ALA A 113 49.39 7.17 12.87
N SER A 114 48.32 7.92 12.57
CA SER A 114 48.04 9.20 13.20
C SER A 114 46.55 9.48 13.39
N ALA A 115 46.20 10.29 14.39
CA ALA A 115 44.83 10.72 14.65
C ALA A 115 44.21 11.47 13.46
N HIS A 116 45.03 12.19 12.67
CA HIS A 116 44.58 12.90 11.48
C HIS A 116 44.16 11.95 10.35
N GLU A 117 44.89 10.86 10.17
CA GLU A 117 44.58 9.79 9.19
C GLU A 117 43.33 9.02 9.59
N ALA A 118 43.17 8.69 10.88
CA ALA A 118 41.95 8.08 11.41
C ALA A 118 40.72 9.00 11.23
N HIS A 119 40.87 10.30 11.43
CA HIS A 119 39.80 11.28 11.17
C HIS A 119 39.41 11.36 9.69
N SER A 120 40.38 11.25 8.77
CA SER A 120 40.09 11.22 7.32
C SER A 120 39.32 9.95 6.93
N ILE A 121 39.72 8.79 7.45
CA ILE A 121 39.04 7.50 7.21
C ILE A 121 37.62 7.47 7.79
N LEU A 122 37.42 8.08 8.97
CA LEU A 122 36.10 8.20 9.61
C LEU A 122 35.19 9.26 8.97
N SER A 123 35.77 10.30 8.36
CA SER A 123 35.02 11.38 7.69
C SER A 123 34.74 11.09 6.22
N ALA A 124 35.38 10.06 5.65
CA ALA A 124 35.02 9.56 4.33
C ALA A 124 33.54 9.13 4.34
N PRO A 125 32.75 9.47 3.31
CA PRO A 125 31.36 9.05 3.20
C PRO A 125 31.22 7.57 3.57
N GLY A 126 30.22 7.24 4.38
CA GLY A 126 29.92 5.86 4.74
C GLY A 126 29.81 4.99 3.48
N PRO A 127 30.04 3.66 3.56
CA PRO A 127 29.86 2.80 2.40
C PRO A 127 28.47 3.07 1.82
N THR A 128 28.43 3.59 0.59
CA THR A 128 27.18 3.80 -0.13
C THR A 128 26.55 2.43 -0.25
N LYS A 129 25.42 2.22 0.41
CA LYS A 129 24.68 0.97 0.32
C LYS A 129 24.38 0.74 -1.16
N ASP A 130 24.91 -0.34 -1.70
CA ASP A 130 24.73 -0.68 -3.10
C ASP A 130 23.23 -0.76 -3.43
N PRO A 131 22.77 -0.08 -4.50
CA PRO A 131 21.39 -0.13 -4.92
C PRO A 131 20.95 -1.57 -5.16
N LYS A 132 19.89 -2.00 -4.48
CA LYS A 132 19.33 -3.34 -4.61
C LYS A 132 18.33 -3.42 -5.75
N THR A 133 18.70 -2.91 -6.91
CA THR A 133 17.86 -2.92 -8.11
C THR A 133 18.37 -3.94 -9.11
N LEU A 134 17.50 -4.41 -10.00
CA LEU A 134 17.91 -5.34 -11.07
C LEU A 134 18.99 -4.71 -11.97
N ASN A 135 18.80 -3.46 -12.36
CA ASN A 135 19.75 -2.75 -13.23
C ASN A 135 21.12 -2.61 -12.57
N TYR A 136 21.17 -2.39 -11.26
CA TYR A 136 22.45 -2.35 -10.55
C TYR A 136 23.11 -3.73 -10.50
N ALA A 137 22.36 -4.80 -10.27
CA ALA A 137 22.90 -6.16 -10.32
C ALA A 137 23.48 -6.49 -11.72
N LEU A 138 22.79 -6.09 -12.79
CA LEU A 138 23.29 -6.21 -14.17
C LEU A 138 24.57 -5.40 -14.39
N SER A 139 24.66 -4.21 -13.80
CA SER A 139 25.87 -3.39 -13.83
C SER A 139 27.04 -4.11 -13.15
N ARG A 140 26.83 -4.66 -11.95
CA ARG A 140 27.86 -5.37 -11.18
C ARG A 140 28.38 -6.61 -11.89
N VAL A 141 27.49 -7.49 -12.36
CA VAL A 141 27.92 -8.72 -13.05
C VAL A 141 28.70 -8.40 -14.32
N SER A 142 28.32 -7.34 -15.04
CA SER A 142 29.01 -6.92 -16.26
C SER A 142 30.41 -6.37 -15.97
N LEU A 143 30.56 -5.60 -14.88
CA LEU A 143 31.86 -5.11 -14.44
C LEU A 143 32.80 -6.27 -14.06
N VAL A 144 32.34 -7.19 -13.21
CA VAL A 144 33.14 -8.36 -12.80
C VAL A 144 33.51 -9.22 -14.02
N SER A 145 32.56 -9.39 -14.95
CA SER A 145 32.83 -10.14 -16.19
C SER A 145 33.89 -9.44 -17.04
N SER A 146 33.87 -8.10 -17.12
CA SER A 146 34.90 -7.37 -17.87
C SER A 146 36.30 -7.55 -17.29
N GLU A 147 36.45 -7.52 -15.96
CA GLU A 147 37.72 -7.75 -15.26
C GLU A 147 38.23 -9.18 -15.49
N CYS A 148 37.32 -10.16 -15.50
CA CYS A 148 37.67 -11.56 -15.80
C CYS A 148 38.18 -11.73 -17.25
N MET A 149 37.71 -10.91 -18.18
CA MET A 149 38.10 -10.96 -19.59
C MET A 149 39.33 -10.11 -19.93
N GLU A 150 39.67 -9.10 -19.12
CA GLU A 150 40.81 -8.20 -19.34
C GLU A 150 42.16 -8.93 -19.38
N HIS A 151 42.27 -10.09 -18.73
CA HIS A 151 43.49 -10.91 -18.71
C HIS A 151 43.60 -11.89 -19.89
N LEU A 152 42.59 -11.98 -20.75
CA LEU A 152 42.61 -12.86 -21.92
C LEU A 152 43.31 -12.18 -23.10
N SER A 153 44.02 -12.95 -23.92
CA SER A 153 45.01 -12.42 -24.88
C SER A 153 44.47 -12.19 -26.29
N THR A 154 43.16 -12.38 -26.55
CA THR A 154 42.60 -12.20 -27.90
C THR A 154 42.00 -10.81 -28.10
N HIS A 155 41.97 -10.34 -29.34
CA HIS A 155 41.35 -9.06 -29.69
C HIS A 155 39.85 -9.04 -29.38
N ASP A 156 39.16 -10.16 -29.65
CA ASP A 156 37.72 -10.30 -29.42
C ASP A 156 37.39 -10.27 -27.92
N ASP A 157 38.24 -10.88 -27.08
CA ASP A 157 38.08 -10.82 -25.62
C ASP A 157 38.24 -9.39 -25.08
N ALA A 158 39.25 -8.65 -25.56
CA ALA A 158 39.46 -7.26 -25.18
C ALA A 158 38.30 -6.36 -25.63
N LEU A 159 37.72 -6.63 -26.81
CA LEU A 159 36.53 -5.94 -27.30
C LEU A 159 35.33 -6.24 -26.40
N LEU A 160 35.06 -7.51 -26.10
CA LEU A 160 33.97 -7.91 -25.22
C LEU A 160 34.12 -7.31 -23.80
N ALA A 161 35.32 -7.35 -23.22
CA ALA A 161 35.61 -6.70 -21.94
C ALA A 161 35.24 -5.21 -21.97
N SER A 162 35.66 -4.48 -23.02
CA SER A 162 35.32 -3.07 -23.20
C SER A 162 33.81 -2.81 -23.28
N TYR A 163 33.06 -3.65 -23.99
CA TYR A 163 31.59 -3.51 -24.07
C TYR A 163 30.87 -3.90 -22.79
N LEU A 164 31.37 -4.89 -22.05
CA LEU A 164 30.87 -5.23 -20.73
C LEU A 164 31.04 -4.06 -19.74
N MET A 165 32.18 -3.35 -19.79
CA MET A 165 32.36 -2.11 -19.02
C MET A 165 31.36 -1.01 -19.42
N LYS A 166 31.15 -0.78 -20.72
CA LYS A 166 30.17 0.22 -21.21
C LYS A 166 28.73 -0.14 -20.83
N TYR A 167 28.38 -1.42 -20.92
CA TYR A 167 27.08 -1.93 -20.50
C TYR A 167 26.89 -1.76 -18.99
N SER A 168 27.95 -2.03 -18.21
CA SER A 168 27.96 -1.80 -16.77
C SER A 168 27.65 -0.34 -16.41
N ASP A 169 28.33 0.63 -17.03
CA ASP A 169 28.06 2.07 -16.82
C ASP A 169 26.62 2.44 -17.23
N THR A 170 26.17 1.93 -18.38
CA THR A 170 24.80 2.15 -18.87
C THR A 170 23.77 1.68 -17.85
N GLN A 171 23.90 0.45 -17.36
CA GLN A 171 22.99 -0.14 -16.39
C GLN A 171 23.05 0.55 -15.02
N SER A 172 24.23 1.01 -14.57
CA SER A 172 24.38 1.82 -13.36
C SER A 172 23.57 3.12 -13.44
N ARG A 173 23.59 3.80 -14.59
CA ARG A 173 22.80 5.02 -14.82
C ARG A 173 21.30 4.74 -14.89
N VAL A 174 20.88 3.61 -15.47
CA VAL A 174 19.47 3.18 -15.45
C VAL A 174 19.02 2.90 -14.02
N ALA A 175 19.85 2.26 -13.21
CA ALA A 175 19.58 2.04 -11.78
C ALA A 175 19.40 3.36 -11.02
N GLN A 176 20.26 4.36 -11.26
CA GLN A 176 20.11 5.69 -10.65
C GLN A 176 18.81 6.38 -11.06
N ALA A 177 18.43 6.33 -12.34
CA ALA A 177 17.17 6.89 -12.82
C ALA A 177 15.96 6.20 -12.16
N ARG A 178 16.03 4.88 -11.94
CA ARG A 178 15.02 4.11 -11.22
C ARG A 178 14.90 4.57 -9.77
N LEU A 179 16.02 4.69 -9.05
CA LEU A 179 16.01 5.21 -7.66
C LEU A 179 15.42 6.62 -7.58
N HIS A 180 15.66 7.46 -8.58
CA HIS A 180 15.06 8.79 -8.64
C HIS A 180 13.53 8.73 -8.81
N GLN A 181 13.03 7.89 -9.71
CA GLN A 181 11.58 7.65 -9.85
C GLN A 181 10.98 7.19 -8.52
N ASP A 182 11.57 6.17 -7.91
CA ASP A 182 11.06 5.63 -6.65
C ASP A 182 11.02 6.71 -5.58
N SER A 183 12.08 7.52 -5.45
CA SER A 183 12.12 8.63 -4.50
C SER A 183 10.99 9.63 -4.75
N LEU A 184 10.71 10.01 -6.00
CA LEU A 184 9.62 10.92 -6.33
C LEU A 184 8.25 10.31 -5.99
N ILE A 185 8.03 9.05 -6.32
CA ILE A 185 6.77 8.37 -6.02
C ILE A 185 6.58 8.23 -4.51
N GLN A 186 7.63 7.88 -3.77
CA GLN A 186 7.60 7.77 -2.31
C GLN A 186 7.20 9.11 -1.66
N THR A 187 7.86 10.21 -2.03
CA THR A 187 7.73 11.50 -1.34
C THR A 187 6.56 12.33 -1.83
N HIS A 188 6.23 12.30 -3.12
CA HIS A 188 5.20 13.17 -3.70
C HIS A 188 3.85 12.47 -3.89
N PHE A 189 3.84 11.14 -4.02
CA PHE A 189 2.62 10.36 -4.21
C PHE A 189 2.25 9.57 -2.95
N ASN A 190 3.05 8.57 -2.56
CA ASN A 190 2.72 7.67 -1.44
C ASN A 190 2.59 8.42 -0.12
N ALA A 191 3.54 9.31 0.21
CA ALA A 191 3.49 10.09 1.44
C ALA A 191 2.24 10.98 1.50
N ARG A 192 1.84 11.60 0.39
CA ARG A 192 0.64 12.45 0.31
C ARG A 192 -0.65 11.65 0.49
N LEU A 193 -0.76 10.48 -0.14
CA LEU A 193 -1.92 9.61 0.06
C LEU A 193 -2.05 9.15 1.52
N ARG A 194 -0.93 8.80 2.17
CA ARG A 194 -0.91 8.44 3.59
C ARG A 194 -1.34 9.60 4.48
N GLU A 195 -0.78 10.79 4.25
CA GLU A 195 -1.12 12.00 4.98
C GLU A 195 -2.62 12.31 4.88
N ASP A 196 -3.20 12.25 3.67
CA ASP A 196 -4.63 12.49 3.47
C ASP A 196 -5.51 11.44 4.16
N ILE A 197 -5.10 10.16 4.16
CA ILE A 197 -5.81 9.10 4.88
C ILE A 197 -5.76 9.33 6.40
N ASP A 198 -4.57 9.57 6.94
CA ASP A 198 -4.33 9.63 8.38
C ASP A 198 -4.80 10.94 9.02
N CYS A 199 -4.87 12.03 8.25
CA CYS A 199 -5.31 13.34 8.72
C CYS A 199 -6.72 13.67 8.25
N ASN A 200 -6.92 13.87 6.94
CA ASN A 200 -8.16 14.43 6.39
C ASN A 200 -9.32 13.43 6.43
N LEU A 201 -9.12 12.22 5.92
CA LEU A 201 -10.17 11.19 5.90
C LEU A 201 -10.46 10.64 7.29
N LYS A 202 -9.46 10.60 8.19
CA LYS A 202 -9.67 10.28 9.61
C LYS A 202 -10.56 11.30 10.32
N ARG A 203 -10.44 12.59 9.98
CA ARG A 203 -11.32 13.66 10.50
C ARG A 203 -12.77 13.43 10.08
N ALA A 204 -13.01 13.13 8.81
CA ALA A 204 -14.34 12.77 8.32
C ALA A 204 -14.92 11.51 9.00
N TYR A 205 -14.10 10.48 9.21
CA TYR A 205 -14.53 9.27 9.92
C TYR A 205 -14.95 9.57 11.36
N LYS A 206 -14.25 10.48 12.05
CA LYS A 206 -14.56 10.86 13.43
C LYS A 206 -15.96 11.50 13.53
N VAL A 207 -16.27 12.46 12.66
CA VAL A 207 -17.60 13.13 12.67
C VAL A 207 -18.72 12.18 12.25
N ARG A 208 -18.46 11.26 11.30
CA ARG A 208 -19.43 10.22 10.95
C ARG A 208 -19.76 9.31 12.11
N LYS A 209 -18.75 8.87 12.86
CA LYS A 209 -18.93 8.06 14.07
C LYS A 209 -19.72 8.81 15.14
N ASP A 210 -19.50 10.12 15.27
CA ASP A 210 -20.25 10.95 16.21
C ASP A 210 -21.73 11.04 15.83
N VAL A 211 -22.05 11.34 14.56
CA VAL A 211 -23.42 11.35 14.03
C VAL A 211 -24.12 10.02 14.30
N GLU A 212 -23.46 8.90 14.02
CA GLU A 212 -24.01 7.57 14.27
C GLU A 212 -24.32 7.32 15.76
N ASN A 213 -23.42 7.74 16.65
CA ASN A 213 -23.66 7.62 18.09
C ASN A 213 -24.84 8.49 18.55
N LYS A 214 -24.95 9.72 18.02
CA LYS A 214 -26.07 10.63 18.35
C LYS A 214 -27.39 10.11 17.81
N ARG A 215 -27.42 9.59 16.57
CA ARG A 215 -28.57 8.89 15.97
C ARG A 215 -29.07 7.75 16.86
N LEU A 216 -28.17 6.84 17.25
CA LEU A 216 -28.51 5.71 18.13
C LEU A 216 -29.03 6.17 19.49
N THR A 217 -28.51 7.28 20.02
CA THR A 217 -28.95 7.86 21.30
C THR A 217 -30.36 8.45 21.17
N TYR A 218 -30.64 9.19 20.10
CA TYR A 218 -31.95 9.73 19.80
C TYR A 218 -32.99 8.61 19.61
N ASP A 219 -32.68 7.59 18.79
CA ASP A 219 -33.55 6.44 18.55
C ASP A 219 -33.86 5.65 19.84
N ALA A 220 -32.86 5.49 20.71
CA ALA A 220 -33.04 4.88 22.02
C ALA A 220 -33.93 5.73 22.94
N SER A 221 -33.73 7.06 22.95
CA SER A 221 -34.51 7.98 23.77
C SER A 221 -36.00 8.01 23.37
N ARG A 222 -36.29 7.98 22.06
CA ARG A 222 -37.66 7.83 21.53
C ARG A 222 -38.32 6.55 22.02
N THR A 223 -37.61 5.42 21.92
CA THR A 223 -38.14 4.12 22.38
C THR A 223 -38.39 4.10 23.89
N HIS A 224 -37.57 4.79 24.68
CA HIS A 224 -37.78 4.94 26.12
C HIS A 224 -38.97 5.82 26.44
N LEU A 225 -39.17 6.90 25.69
CA LEU A 225 -40.31 7.79 25.83
C LEU A 225 -41.64 7.08 25.49
N GLU A 226 -41.67 6.27 24.43
CA GLU A 226 -42.85 5.45 24.07
C GLU A 226 -43.27 4.48 25.17
N LYS A 227 -42.31 3.99 25.97
CA LYS A 227 -42.53 3.06 27.08
C LYS A 227 -42.61 3.75 28.44
N ALA A 228 -42.67 5.09 28.47
CA ALA A 228 -42.61 5.86 29.70
C ALA A 228 -43.84 5.66 30.60
N ARG A 229 -43.62 5.66 31.91
CA ARG A 229 -44.70 5.83 32.90
C ARG A 229 -45.01 7.32 33.07
N PRO A 230 -46.25 7.71 33.42
CA PRO A 230 -46.66 9.12 33.51
C PRO A 230 -45.75 9.99 34.40
N GLU A 231 -45.23 9.41 35.49
CA GLU A 231 -44.35 10.08 36.45
C GLU A 231 -42.98 10.48 35.87
N LYS A 232 -42.48 9.76 34.86
CA LYS A 232 -41.17 10.00 34.21
C LYS A 232 -41.28 10.60 32.82
N GLU A 233 -42.50 10.74 32.31
CA GLU A 233 -42.75 11.16 30.93
C GLU A 233 -42.16 12.55 30.65
N ALA A 234 -42.37 13.52 31.54
CA ALA A 234 -41.84 14.87 31.39
C ALA A 234 -40.30 14.90 31.28
N GLN A 235 -39.61 14.09 32.09
CA GLN A 235 -38.16 13.98 32.06
C GLN A 235 -37.65 13.34 30.75
N LEU A 236 -38.30 12.26 30.31
CA LEU A 236 -37.93 11.55 29.08
C LEU A 236 -38.23 12.37 27.82
N ARG A 237 -39.24 13.24 27.84
CA ARG A 237 -39.50 14.19 26.76
C ARG A 237 -38.34 15.17 26.58
N VAL A 238 -37.88 15.79 27.68
CA VAL A 238 -36.71 16.70 27.64
C VAL A 238 -35.46 15.97 27.15
N GLN A 239 -35.23 14.73 27.60
CA GLN A 239 -34.10 13.92 27.14
C GLN A 239 -34.17 13.64 25.63
N THR A 240 -35.37 13.35 25.11
CA THR A 240 -35.57 13.07 23.68
C THR A 240 -35.33 14.32 22.84
N GLU A 241 -35.88 15.48 23.26
CA GLU A 241 -35.65 16.78 22.61
C GLU A 241 -34.16 17.16 22.60
N THR A 242 -33.47 16.95 23.73
CA THR A 242 -32.02 17.19 23.81
C THR A 242 -31.25 16.28 22.85
N ALA A 243 -31.60 14.99 22.79
CA ALA A 243 -30.93 14.04 21.90
C ALA A 243 -31.21 14.34 20.42
N GLU A 244 -32.39 14.87 20.08
CA GLU A 244 -32.74 15.33 18.74
C GLU A 244 -31.87 16.52 18.31
N GLU A 245 -31.75 17.53 19.17
CA GLU A 245 -30.91 18.71 18.91
C GLU A 245 -29.43 18.31 18.75
N GLU A 246 -28.91 17.43 19.62
CA GLU A 246 -27.54 16.93 19.50
C GLU A 246 -27.31 16.14 18.20
N PHE A 247 -28.30 15.34 17.75
CA PHE A 247 -28.22 14.61 16.49
C PHE A 247 -28.23 15.56 15.28
N ALA A 248 -29.11 16.57 15.28
CA ALA A 248 -29.16 17.60 14.25
C ALA A 248 -27.84 18.37 14.17
N GLN A 249 -27.34 18.84 15.32
CA GLN A 249 -26.08 19.60 15.40
C GLN A 249 -24.87 18.77 14.97
N ALA A 250 -24.80 17.49 15.35
CA ALA A 250 -23.74 16.60 14.90
C ALA A 250 -23.77 16.38 13.39
N THR A 251 -24.97 16.27 12.81
CA THR A 251 -25.18 16.07 11.38
C THR A 251 -24.74 17.30 10.58
N GLU A 252 -25.13 18.50 11.00
CA GLU A 252 -24.69 19.76 10.39
C GLU A 252 -23.18 19.94 10.46
N ASN A 253 -22.58 19.71 11.63
CA ASN A 253 -21.12 19.76 11.80
C ASN A 253 -20.42 18.74 10.89
N ALA A 254 -20.95 17.52 10.79
CA ALA A 254 -20.38 16.50 9.93
C ALA A 254 -20.44 16.90 8.45
N ILE A 255 -21.54 17.52 7.99
CA ILE A 255 -21.65 18.04 6.61
C ILE A 255 -20.54 19.06 6.34
N VAL A 256 -20.35 20.05 7.21
CA VAL A 256 -19.31 21.09 7.06
C VAL A 256 -17.92 20.45 6.99
N VAL A 257 -17.58 19.60 7.96
CA VAL A 257 -16.27 18.93 8.02
C VAL A 257 -16.04 18.04 6.80
N MET A 258 -17.06 17.34 6.32
CA MET A 258 -16.95 16.48 5.14
C MET A 258 -16.77 17.27 3.85
N GLN A 259 -17.46 18.40 3.69
CA GLN A 259 -17.24 19.33 2.57
C GLN A 259 -15.81 19.88 2.57
N GLU A 260 -15.29 20.28 3.73
CA GLU A 260 -13.90 20.75 3.87
C GLU A 260 -12.88 19.66 3.53
N VAL A 261 -13.09 18.43 4.01
CA VAL A 261 -12.24 17.28 3.67
C VAL A 261 -12.24 17.05 2.17
N ILE A 262 -13.41 17.01 1.53
CA ILE A 262 -13.52 16.82 0.08
C ILE A 262 -12.83 17.95 -0.70
N ALA A 263 -12.96 19.21 -0.25
CA ALA A 263 -12.32 20.35 -0.89
C ALA A 263 -10.78 20.31 -0.77
N SER A 264 -10.26 19.75 0.33
CA SER A 264 -8.82 19.58 0.55
C SER A 264 -8.22 18.42 -0.24
N THR A 265 -8.99 17.36 -0.53
CA THR A 265 -8.51 16.20 -1.28
C THR A 265 -8.46 16.49 -2.79
N ASN A 266 -7.30 16.31 -3.42
CA ASN A 266 -7.17 16.47 -4.86
C ASN A 266 -6.26 15.40 -5.47
N PHE A 267 -6.88 14.37 -6.06
CA PHE A 267 -6.14 13.24 -6.63
C PHE A 267 -5.50 13.55 -7.99
N MET A 268 -6.03 14.50 -8.76
CA MET A 268 -5.58 14.74 -10.13
C MET A 268 -4.11 15.18 -10.24
N PRO A 269 -3.61 16.12 -9.41
CA PRO A 269 -2.19 16.45 -9.35
C PRO A 269 -1.34 15.26 -8.91
N LEU A 270 -1.79 14.47 -7.93
CA LEU A 270 -1.05 13.30 -7.45
C LEU A 270 -0.88 12.26 -8.57
N LEU A 271 -1.95 11.98 -9.32
CA LEU A 271 -1.88 11.06 -10.46
C LEU A 271 -0.92 11.57 -11.54
N ARG A 272 -0.86 12.88 -11.77
CA ARG A 272 0.12 13.51 -12.67
C ARG A 272 1.55 13.32 -12.18
N GLU A 273 1.83 13.52 -10.88
CA GLU A 273 3.16 13.32 -10.30
C GLU A 273 3.63 11.86 -10.48
N LEU A 274 2.75 10.89 -10.24
CA LEU A 274 3.04 9.47 -10.48
C LEU A 274 3.43 9.21 -11.94
N ALA A 275 2.60 9.66 -12.89
CA ALA A 275 2.85 9.47 -14.31
C ALA A 275 4.11 10.20 -14.79
N ALA A 276 4.38 11.40 -14.27
CA ALA A 276 5.57 12.18 -14.61
C ALA A 276 6.85 11.51 -14.13
N ALA A 277 6.86 10.98 -12.90
CA ALA A 277 8.01 10.22 -12.38
C ALA A 277 8.30 8.98 -13.24
N GLN A 278 7.26 8.23 -13.62
CA GLN A 278 7.38 7.06 -14.49
C GLN A 278 7.87 7.43 -15.90
N CYS A 279 7.29 8.46 -16.50
CA CYS A 279 7.68 8.95 -17.83
C CYS A 279 9.16 9.34 -17.85
N SER A 280 9.60 10.12 -16.86
CA SER A 280 10.99 10.55 -16.73
C SER A 280 11.95 9.35 -16.67
N TYR A 281 11.64 8.33 -15.86
CA TYR A 281 12.46 7.11 -15.80
C TYR A 281 12.50 6.38 -17.14
N HIS A 282 11.35 6.12 -17.77
CA HIS A 282 11.27 5.39 -19.02
C HIS A 282 12.04 6.10 -20.15
N GLU A 283 11.92 7.42 -20.25
CA GLU A 283 12.67 8.22 -21.22
C GLU A 283 14.19 8.14 -20.98
N ASN A 284 14.63 8.32 -19.73
CA ASN A 284 16.04 8.24 -19.37
C ASN A 284 16.60 6.84 -19.64
N ALA A 285 15.90 5.77 -19.24
CA ALA A 285 16.32 4.40 -19.46
C ALA A 285 16.44 4.09 -20.96
N ALA A 286 15.43 4.46 -21.75
CA ALA A 286 15.43 4.25 -23.19
C ALA A 286 16.55 5.06 -23.88
N GLN A 287 16.84 6.28 -23.43
CA GLN A 287 17.93 7.09 -23.98
C GLN A 287 19.29 6.43 -23.72
N ARG A 288 19.52 5.94 -22.49
CA ARG A 288 20.79 5.28 -22.11
C ARG A 288 21.01 3.99 -22.91
N MET A 289 19.98 3.15 -23.01
CA MET A 289 20.05 1.90 -23.77
C MET A 289 20.25 2.15 -25.28
N ARG A 290 19.55 3.13 -25.87
CA ARG A 290 19.80 3.53 -27.27
C ARG A 290 21.24 3.98 -27.48
N GLY A 291 21.79 4.79 -26.57
CA GLY A 291 23.19 5.21 -26.64
C GLY A 291 24.18 4.06 -26.58
N PHE A 292 23.89 3.00 -25.82
CA PHE A 292 24.71 1.79 -25.82
C PHE A 292 24.60 1.03 -27.15
N LEU A 293 23.38 0.80 -27.64
CA LEU A 293 23.13 0.06 -28.89
C LEU A 293 23.74 0.73 -30.12
N SER A 294 23.62 2.06 -30.26
CA SER A 294 24.21 2.78 -31.40
C SER A 294 25.73 2.69 -31.47
N ASN A 295 26.39 2.30 -30.38
CA ASN A 295 27.83 2.12 -30.33
C ASN A 295 28.22 0.64 -30.35
N PHE A 296 27.30 -0.31 -30.52
CA PHE A 296 27.55 -1.75 -30.45
C PHE A 296 28.33 -2.24 -31.69
N PRO A 297 29.28 -3.20 -31.56
CA PRO A 297 30.05 -3.65 -32.71
C PRO A 297 29.17 -4.48 -33.65
N GLY A 298 29.28 -4.24 -34.96
CA GLY A 298 28.53 -4.96 -36.00
C GLY A 298 27.26 -4.26 -36.50
N ASP A 299 26.79 -3.19 -35.84
CA ASP A 299 25.54 -2.48 -36.20
C ASP A 299 25.72 -1.45 -37.35
N ASN A 300 26.91 -1.40 -37.98
CA ASN A 300 27.20 -0.47 -39.08
C ASN A 300 26.83 -1.01 -40.47
N ASP A 301 26.41 -2.27 -40.63
CA ASP A 301 26.23 -2.88 -41.96
C ASP A 301 24.90 -3.61 -42.25
N GLU A 302 23.90 -3.67 -41.35
CA GLU A 302 22.58 -4.27 -41.70
C GLU A 302 21.36 -3.49 -41.19
N GLU A 303 20.32 -3.45 -42.02
CA GLU A 303 19.07 -2.70 -41.89
C GLU A 303 18.47 -2.72 -40.48
N GLN A 304 18.35 -1.54 -39.85
CA GLN A 304 17.50 -1.38 -38.68
C GLN A 304 16.04 -1.67 -39.05
N PRO A 305 15.33 -2.58 -38.36
CA PRO A 305 13.88 -2.71 -38.52
C PRO A 305 13.22 -1.47 -37.95
N SER A 306 12.70 -0.63 -38.83
CA SER A 306 11.98 0.60 -38.47
C SER A 306 10.76 0.30 -37.58
N LEU A 307 10.88 0.56 -36.28
CA LEU A 307 9.74 0.64 -35.36
C LEU A 307 9.06 2.01 -35.51
N SER A 308 8.52 2.32 -36.69
CA SER A 308 7.64 3.49 -36.87
C SER A 308 6.85 3.45 -38.19
N SER A 309 5.67 2.82 -38.15
CA SER A 309 4.39 3.39 -38.67
C SER A 309 3.37 2.30 -39.00
N GLN A 310 2.50 1.96 -38.04
CA GLN A 310 1.12 1.59 -38.35
C GLN A 310 0.19 2.49 -37.55
N ARG A 311 -0.02 3.71 -38.05
CA ARG A 311 -1.32 4.37 -37.89
C ARG A 311 -2.19 3.89 -39.04
N HIS A 312 -3.09 2.94 -38.78
CA HIS A 312 -4.20 2.72 -39.69
C HIS A 312 -5.22 3.84 -39.48
N THR A 313 -5.32 4.70 -40.48
CA THR A 313 -6.44 5.60 -40.71
C THR A 313 -7.68 4.76 -41.01
N VAL A 314 -8.72 4.92 -40.20
CA VAL A 314 -10.05 4.39 -40.48
C VAL A 314 -10.70 5.32 -41.50
N ASP A 315 -10.70 4.93 -42.77
CA ASP A 315 -11.61 5.49 -43.77
C ASP A 315 -12.94 4.72 -43.72
N GLN A 316 -13.98 5.38 -43.20
CA GLN A 316 -15.36 4.93 -43.34
C GLN A 316 -15.96 5.54 -44.61
N HIS A 317 -16.23 4.70 -45.62
CA HIS A 317 -17.25 4.99 -46.62
C HIS A 317 -18.07 3.74 -46.94
N ASN A 318 -19.36 3.84 -46.61
CA ASN A 318 -20.55 3.19 -47.17
C ASN A 318 -20.54 1.69 -47.49
N LEU A 319 -21.52 0.97 -46.92
CA LEU A 319 -22.56 0.16 -47.61
C LEU A 319 -23.58 -0.38 -46.55
N PRO A 320 -24.79 -0.85 -46.95
CA PRO A 320 -26.06 -0.38 -46.40
C PRO A 320 -26.72 -1.24 -45.32
N ILE A 321 -27.64 -0.59 -44.59
CA ILE A 321 -28.53 -1.09 -43.53
C ILE A 321 -29.60 -2.06 -44.08
N PRO A 322 -29.88 -3.20 -43.42
CA PRO A 322 -31.16 -3.89 -43.52
C PRO A 322 -32.08 -3.59 -42.30
N PRO A 323 -33.41 -3.69 -42.44
CA PRO A 323 -34.39 -3.08 -41.54
C PRO A 323 -34.68 -3.90 -40.26
N PRO A 324 -35.29 -3.29 -39.22
CA PRO A 324 -35.50 -3.95 -37.94
C PRO A 324 -36.76 -4.83 -37.96
N SER A 325 -36.66 -6.03 -37.39
CA SER A 325 -37.82 -6.86 -37.06
C SER A 325 -37.95 -6.96 -35.53
N ASN A 326 -39.03 -6.39 -35.01
CA ASN A 326 -39.45 -6.51 -33.61
C ASN A 326 -39.98 -7.92 -33.33
N THR A 327 -39.53 -8.55 -32.23
CA THR A 327 -40.43 -9.31 -31.34
C THR A 327 -39.81 -9.55 -29.96
N LYS A 328 -40.62 -9.30 -28.93
CA LYS A 328 -40.42 -9.61 -27.49
C LYS A 328 -40.31 -11.12 -27.25
N THR A 329 -39.54 -11.57 -26.25
CA THR A 329 -39.99 -12.06 -24.90
C THR A 329 -38.98 -13.00 -24.22
N SER A 330 -38.82 -12.77 -22.89
CA SER A 330 -38.65 -13.71 -21.76
C SER A 330 -37.36 -14.53 -21.52
N SER A 331 -36.79 -14.32 -20.31
CA SER A 331 -36.27 -15.29 -19.29
C SER A 331 -35.23 -16.35 -19.73
N THR A 332 -34.16 -16.68 -19.01
CA THR A 332 -33.97 -16.90 -17.56
C THR A 332 -32.46 -17.04 -17.26
N SER A 333 -32.16 -17.20 -15.97
CA SER A 333 -30.89 -17.24 -15.20
C SER A 333 -29.79 -18.23 -15.58
N GLU A 334 -28.69 -18.10 -14.80
CA GLU A 334 -27.57 -19.02 -14.51
C GLU A 334 -26.30 -18.72 -15.32
N GLY A 335 -25.09 -18.61 -14.77
CA GLY A 335 -24.56 -18.83 -13.42
C GLY A 335 -23.03 -18.90 -13.58
N PHE A 336 -22.27 -18.11 -12.81
CA PHE A 336 -20.80 -18.15 -12.80
C PHE A 336 -20.29 -19.43 -12.10
N PRO A 337 -19.27 -20.14 -12.61
CA PRO A 337 -18.58 -21.13 -11.81
C PRO A 337 -17.35 -20.53 -11.11
N ALA A 338 -17.28 -20.77 -9.81
CA ALA A 338 -16.12 -20.54 -8.96
C ALA A 338 -15.05 -21.62 -9.21
N ILE A 339 -13.79 -21.22 -9.22
CA ILE A 339 -12.63 -22.12 -9.25
C ILE A 339 -12.27 -22.47 -7.81
N SER A 340 -12.38 -23.75 -7.46
CA SER A 340 -12.02 -24.31 -6.16
C SER A 340 -10.71 -25.10 -6.29
N LEU A 341 -9.76 -24.79 -5.40
CA LEU A 341 -8.54 -25.55 -5.13
C LEU A 341 -8.89 -26.88 -4.44
N SER A 342 -8.26 -27.98 -4.84
CA SER A 342 -7.89 -29.09 -3.94
C SER A 342 -6.77 -29.92 -4.58
N ASP A 343 -5.62 -29.92 -3.92
CA ASP A 343 -4.52 -30.88 -4.06
C ASP A 343 -4.93 -32.23 -3.42
N GLU A 344 -4.54 -33.35 -4.05
CA GLU A 344 -4.08 -34.56 -3.33
C GLU A 344 -3.03 -35.30 -4.18
N PRO A 345 -2.08 -36.02 -3.54
CA PRO A 345 -0.83 -36.46 -4.15
C PRO A 345 -0.89 -37.89 -4.72
N GLU A 346 -0.13 -38.13 -5.80
CA GLU A 346 0.18 -39.47 -6.31
C GLU A 346 1.38 -40.07 -5.54
N GLU A 347 1.18 -41.24 -4.92
CA GLU A 347 2.27 -42.09 -4.42
C GLU A 347 2.18 -43.45 -5.12
N SER A 348 3.21 -43.74 -5.93
CA SER A 348 3.39 -44.97 -6.70
C SER A 348 4.11 -46.04 -5.87
N ALA A 349 3.52 -47.22 -5.70
CA ALA A 349 4.17 -48.38 -5.09
C ALA A 349 3.97 -49.64 -5.95
N THR A 350 5.08 -50.21 -6.43
CA THR A 350 5.29 -51.63 -6.78
C THR A 350 6.79 -51.90 -6.65
N GLU A 351 7.20 -52.55 -5.56
CA GLU A 351 7.55 -53.99 -5.48
C GLU A 351 8.94 -54.34 -6.06
N ASP A 352 9.91 -54.67 -5.18
CA ASP A 352 10.67 -55.92 -5.29
C ASP A 352 11.46 -56.25 -3.99
N LYS A 353 10.89 -57.14 -3.16
CA LYS A 353 11.44 -58.44 -2.65
C LYS A 353 12.81 -58.54 -1.89
N PRO A 354 13.09 -59.69 -1.20
CA PRO A 354 13.25 -59.71 0.27
C PRO A 354 14.54 -60.42 0.78
N LEU A 355 14.52 -60.78 2.07
CA LEU A 355 15.44 -61.66 2.85
C LEU A 355 16.65 -60.88 3.41
N LEU A 356 16.92 -60.82 4.71
CA LEU A 356 16.90 -61.83 5.78
C LEU A 356 16.76 -61.16 7.15
#